data_AF-A0A6A0IEA8-F1
#
_entry.id   AF-A0A6A0IEA8-F1
#
_cell.length_a   1.000
_cell.length_b   1.000
_cell.length_c   1.000
_cell.angle_alpha   90.00
_cell.angle_beta   90.00
_cell.angle_gamma   90.00
#
_symmetry.space_group_name_H-M   'P 1'
#
loop_
_entity.id
_entity.type
_entity.pdbx_description
1 polymer ?
#
loop_
_entity_poly.entity_id
_entity_poly.type
_entity_poly.pdbx_seq_one_letter_code
_entity_poly.pdbx_strand_id
1 'polypeptide(L)'
;MQPRRIVDVALPPGADPDDKELELIRAAFQVIAALRLQQGTQWKETASHLELEGWTVRWGLTWRAEAKRGEEYEEATGATLDEALSSVAGLVMADTVGRVP
;
A
#
# COMPACT_ATOMS: atom_id res chain seq x y z
N MET A 1 -26.94 13.77 17.01
CA MET A 1 -25.47 13.72 16.98
C MET A 1 -25.05 12.67 15.96
N GLN A 2 -24.20 13.01 14.99
CA GLN A 2 -23.60 11.97 14.12
C GLN A 2 -22.53 11.20 14.93
N PRO A 3 -22.43 9.88 14.77
CA PRO A 3 -21.42 9.09 15.47
C PRO A 3 -20.02 9.48 15.00
N ARG A 4 -19.12 9.71 15.96
CA ARG A 4 -17.70 9.96 15.67
C ARG A 4 -17.10 8.69 15.07
N ARG A 5 -16.60 8.78 13.83
CA ARG A 5 -15.86 7.70 13.18
C ARG A 5 -14.39 7.85 13.58
N ILE A 6 -13.87 6.88 14.32
CA ILE A 6 -12.47 6.82 14.76
C ILE A 6 -11.76 5.80 13.87
N VAL A 7 -10.54 6.14 13.45
CA VAL A 7 -9.63 5.23 12.74
C VAL A 7 -8.45 4.97 13.67
N ASP A 8 -8.34 3.73 14.15
CA ASP A 8 -7.22 3.31 14.98
C ASP A 8 -6.10 2.77 14.09
N VAL A 9 -4.88 3.23 14.34
CA VAL A 9 -3.69 2.87 13.57
C VAL A 9 -2.64 2.36 14.54
N ALA A 10 -2.22 1.12 14.37
CA ALA A 10 -1.11 0.56 15.13
C ALA A 10 0.19 1.19 14.66
N LEU A 11 0.96 1.75 15.60
CA LEU A 11 2.33 2.16 15.32
C LEU A 11 3.27 0.95 15.36
N PRO A 12 4.38 0.97 14.62
CA PRO A 12 5.39 -0.08 14.68
C PRO A 12 5.92 -0.28 16.11
N PRO A 13 6.34 -1.50 16.49
CA PRO A 13 6.97 -1.74 17.79
C PRO A 13 8.17 -0.81 18.01
N GLY A 14 8.21 -0.14 19.16
CA GLY A 14 9.29 0.79 19.52
C GLY A 14 9.15 2.20 18.92
N ALA A 15 8.08 2.48 18.17
CA ALA A 15 7.76 3.84 17.78
C ALA A 15 7.26 4.65 18.98
N ASP A 16 7.91 5.77 19.26
CA ASP A 16 7.51 6.75 20.28
C ASP A 16 7.52 8.15 19.64
N PRO A 17 6.55 8.43 18.75
CA PRO A 17 6.53 9.68 18.00
C PRO A 17 6.20 10.86 18.91
N ASP A 18 6.89 11.98 18.69
CA ASP A 18 6.60 13.23 19.39
C ASP A 18 5.29 13.88 18.90
N ASP A 19 4.85 14.94 19.58
CA ASP A 19 3.60 15.64 19.26
C ASP A 19 3.54 16.15 17.81
N LYS A 20 4.69 16.53 17.23
CA LYS A 20 4.75 17.04 15.84
C LYS A 20 4.65 15.90 14.85
N GLU A 21 5.30 14.78 15.13
CA GLU A 21 5.22 13.56 14.34
C GLU A 21 3.79 13.00 14.35
N LEU A 22 3.11 13.03 15.50
CA LEU A 22 1.70 12.67 15.62
C LEU A 22 0.77 13.59 14.81
N GLU A 23 1.02 14.90 14.81
CA GLU A 23 0.27 15.86 13.97
C GLU A 23 0.52 15.61 12.47
N LEU A 24 1.74 15.27 12.08
CA LEU A 24 2.06 14.92 10.69
C LEU A 24 1.32 13.64 10.26
N ILE A 25 1.33 12.60 11.11
CA ILE A 25 0.59 11.36 10.87
C ILE A 25 -0.91 11.66 10.71
N ARG A 26 -1.47 12.48 11.61
CA ARG A 26 -2.88 12.91 11.54
C ARG A 26 -3.19 13.63 10.22
N ALA A 27 -2.37 14.58 9.83
CA ALA A 27 -2.55 15.33 8.58
C ALA A 27 -2.50 14.40 7.36
N ALA A 28 -1.59 13.44 7.34
CA ALA A 28 -1.50 12.43 6.27
C ALA A 28 -2.79 11.61 6.16
N PHE A 29 -3.32 11.10 7.28
CA PHE A 29 -4.59 10.37 7.28
C PHE A 29 -5.77 11.23 6.84
N GLN A 30 -5.81 12.50 7.25
CA GLN A 30 -6.83 13.45 6.80
C GLN A 30 -6.78 13.67 5.29
N VAL A 31 -5.58 13.81 4.71
CA VAL A 31 -5.39 13.94 3.26
C VAL A 31 -5.84 12.67 2.53
N ILE A 32 -5.45 11.48 3.01
CA ILE A 32 -5.89 10.21 2.42
C ILE A 32 -7.41 10.08 2.46
N ALA A 33 -8.02 10.39 3.61
CA ALA A 33 -9.47 10.38 3.75
C ALA A 33 -10.14 11.38 2.80
N ALA A 34 -9.62 12.60 2.68
CA ALA A 34 -10.14 13.61 1.77
C ALA A 34 -10.05 13.16 0.31
N LEU A 35 -8.89 12.65 -0.13
CA LEU A 35 -8.68 12.15 -1.49
C LEU A 35 -9.61 10.98 -1.81
N ARG A 36 -9.79 10.03 -0.89
CA ARG A 36 -10.69 8.88 -1.07
C ARG A 36 -12.16 9.27 -1.07
N LEU A 37 -12.55 10.30 -0.31
CA LEU A 37 -13.91 10.83 -0.31
C LEU A 37 -14.19 11.68 -1.57
N GLN A 38 -13.16 12.31 -2.16
CA GLN A 38 -13.28 13.09 -3.39
C GLN A 38 -13.26 12.26 -4.67
N GLN A 39 -12.58 11.10 -4.71
CA GLN A 39 -12.46 10.24 -5.90
C GLN A 39 -13.77 9.55 -6.37
N GLY A 40 -14.93 9.93 -5.83
CA GLY A 40 -16.21 9.34 -6.18
C GLY A 40 -16.35 7.90 -5.68
N THR A 41 -17.56 7.36 -5.79
CA THR A 41 -17.89 6.02 -5.26
C THR A 41 -18.02 4.96 -6.35
N GLN A 42 -17.61 5.27 -7.59
CA GLN A 42 -17.74 4.38 -8.75
C GLN A 42 -17.01 3.04 -8.57
N TRP A 43 -15.88 3.04 -7.85
CA TRP A 43 -15.17 1.79 -7.50
C TRP A 43 -16.03 0.82 -6.69
N LYS A 44 -17.04 1.31 -5.94
CA LYS A 44 -17.98 0.46 -5.19
C LYS A 44 -18.91 -0.30 -6.13
N GLU A 45 -19.35 0.34 -7.21
CA GLU A 45 -20.20 -0.29 -8.23
C GLU A 45 -19.42 -1.39 -8.93
N THR A 46 -18.15 -1.11 -9.30
CA THR A 46 -17.26 -2.12 -9.89
C THR A 46 -17.00 -3.29 -8.94
N ALA A 47 -16.70 -3.03 -7.67
CA ALA A 47 -16.51 -4.09 -6.67
C ALA A 47 -17.77 -4.94 -6.48
N SER A 48 -18.93 -4.30 -6.37
CA SER A 48 -20.22 -4.99 -6.18
C SER A 48 -20.57 -5.86 -7.39
N HIS A 49 -20.26 -5.41 -8.61
CA HIS A 49 -20.48 -6.20 -9.81
C HIS A 49 -19.63 -7.47 -9.82
N LEU A 50 -18.33 -7.36 -9.49
CA LEU A 50 -17.44 -8.52 -9.39
C LEU A 50 -17.91 -9.52 -8.30
N GLU A 51 -18.37 -9.03 -7.16
CA GLU A 51 -18.92 -9.88 -6.11
C GLU A 51 -20.20 -10.61 -6.55
N LEU A 52 -21.08 -9.94 -7.30
CA LEU A 52 -22.28 -10.56 -7.89
C LEU A 52 -21.94 -11.66 -8.91
N GLU A 53 -20.82 -11.53 -9.61
CA GLU A 53 -20.28 -12.56 -10.51
C GLU A 53 -19.57 -13.71 -9.75
N GLY A 54 -19.51 -13.66 -8.42
CA GLY A 54 -18.93 -14.71 -7.58
C GLY A 54 -17.44 -14.52 -7.26
N TRP A 55 -16.84 -13.37 -7.59
CA TRP A 55 -15.47 -13.06 -7.21
C TRP A 55 -15.37 -12.58 -5.77
N THR A 56 -14.31 -12.99 -5.06
CA THR A 56 -13.97 -12.37 -3.78
C THR A 56 -13.12 -11.13 -4.02
N VAL A 57 -13.66 -9.95 -3.74
CA VAL A 57 -12.95 -8.69 -3.95
C VAL A 57 -12.22 -8.27 -2.67
N ARG A 58 -10.91 -8.03 -2.77
CA ARG A 58 -10.09 -7.45 -1.69
C ARG A 58 -9.34 -6.24 -2.25
N TRP A 59 -9.34 -5.14 -1.51
CA TRP A 59 -8.66 -3.92 -1.89
C TRP A 59 -8.02 -3.28 -0.66
N GLY A 60 -6.93 -2.55 -0.87
CA GLY A 60 -6.14 -1.93 0.19
C GLY A 60 -5.03 -1.06 -0.38
N LEU A 61 -4.25 -0.45 0.49
CA LEU A 61 -2.98 0.17 0.13
C LEU A 61 -1.89 -0.90 0.16
N THR A 62 -0.95 -0.84 -0.78
CA THR A 62 0.20 -1.74 -0.87
C THR A 62 1.47 -0.92 -1.03
N TRP A 63 2.58 -1.41 -0.47
CA TRP A 63 3.91 -0.87 -0.76
C TRP A 63 4.34 -1.35 -2.14
N ARG A 64 4.99 -0.47 -2.90
CA ARG A 64 5.63 -0.80 -4.17
C ARG A 64 7.11 -0.51 -4.04
N ALA A 65 7.94 -1.51 -4.34
CA ALA A 65 9.38 -1.40 -4.42
C ALA A 65 9.81 -1.59 -5.88
N GLU A 66 10.80 -0.79 -6.29
CA GLU A 66 11.29 -0.74 -7.65
C GLU A 66 12.82 -0.78 -7.64
N ALA A 67 13.41 -1.61 -8.50
CA ALA A 67 14.84 -1.72 -8.70
C ALA A 67 15.17 -1.58 -10.19
N LYS A 68 16.11 -0.69 -10.52
CA LYS A 68 16.52 -0.42 -11.90
C LYS A 68 18.05 -0.51 -12.04
N ARG A 69 18.54 -1.21 -13.05
CA ARG A 69 19.97 -1.29 -13.41
C ARG A 69 20.13 -1.10 -14.93
N GLY A 70 20.62 0.07 -15.34
CA GLY A 70 20.64 0.42 -16.77
C GLY A 70 19.21 0.50 -17.31
N GLU A 71 18.91 -0.29 -18.34
CA GLU A 71 17.55 -0.42 -18.90
C GLU A 71 16.72 -1.55 -18.24
N GLU A 72 17.32 -2.38 -17.39
CA GLU A 72 16.62 -3.45 -16.67
C GLU A 72 15.84 -2.90 -15.49
N TYR A 73 14.65 -3.45 -15.30
CA TYR A 73 13.66 -2.96 -14.35
C TYR A 73 12.89 -4.11 -13.70
N GLU A 74 12.84 -4.10 -12.37
CA GLU A 74 12.03 -5.02 -11.58
C GLU A 74 11.15 -4.24 -10.60
N GLU A 75 9.93 -4.72 -10.40
CA GLU A 75 8.95 -4.14 -9.48
C GLU A 75 8.27 -5.25 -8.67
N ALA A 76 8.09 -5.01 -7.38
CA ALA A 76 7.28 -5.85 -6.53
C ALA A 76 6.38 -5.03 -5.61
N THR A 77 5.29 -5.63 -5.15
CA THR A 77 4.42 -5.03 -4.14
C THR A 77 4.34 -5.91 -2.89
N GLY A 78 4.07 -5.30 -1.73
CA GLY A 78 4.00 -5.98 -0.44
C GLY A 78 3.10 -5.26 0.56
N ALA A 79 2.56 -5.99 1.54
CA ALA A 79 1.76 -5.38 2.60
C ALA A 79 2.64 -4.53 3.53
N THR A 80 3.94 -4.82 3.58
CA THR A 80 4.96 -4.03 4.28
C THR A 80 6.09 -3.60 3.34
N LEU A 81 6.86 -2.58 3.75
CA LEU A 81 8.06 -2.16 3.05
C LEU A 81 9.08 -3.29 2.91
N ASP A 82 9.29 -4.05 3.99
CA ASP A 82 10.23 -5.17 4.02
C ASP A 82 9.83 -6.29 3.06
N GLU A 83 8.53 -6.60 2.97
CA GLU A 83 8.02 -7.58 2.00
C GLU A 83 8.24 -7.10 0.56
N ALA A 84 7.91 -5.84 0.26
CA ALA A 84 8.09 -5.28 -1.07
C ALA A 84 9.58 -5.28 -1.49
N LEU A 85 10.47 -4.88 -0.58
CA LEU A 85 11.92 -4.86 -0.82
C LEU A 85 12.52 -6.27 -0.94
N SER A 86 12.11 -7.20 -0.08
CA SER A 86 12.58 -8.59 -0.14
C SER A 86 12.14 -9.26 -1.44
N SER A 87 10.92 -8.96 -1.91
CA SER A 87 10.37 -9.50 -3.15
C SER A 87 11.12 -8.97 -4.37
N VAL A 88 11.36 -7.65 -4.46
CA VAL A 88 12.11 -7.08 -5.59
C VAL A 88 13.57 -7.54 -5.58
N ALA A 89 14.18 -7.68 -4.40
CA ALA A 89 15.54 -8.25 -4.27
C ALA A 89 15.59 -9.70 -4.77
N GLY A 90 14.57 -10.51 -4.46
CA GLY A 90 14.45 -11.88 -4.97
C GLY A 90 14.37 -11.94 -6.50
N LEU A 91 13.58 -11.06 -7.13
CA LEU A 91 13.46 -10.97 -8.59
C LEU A 91 14.78 -10.61 -9.26
N VAL A 92 15.46 -9.57 -8.76
CA VAL A 92 16.78 -9.16 -9.28
C VAL A 92 17.81 -10.28 -9.17
N MET A 93 17.82 -11.02 -8.05
CA MET A 93 18.74 -12.14 -7.86
C MET A 93 18.42 -13.33 -8.79
N ALA A 94 17.14 -13.63 -9.01
CA ALA A 94 16.71 -14.68 -9.93
C ALA A 94 17.08 -14.36 -11.39
N ASP A 95 16.88 -13.11 -11.85
CA ASP A 95 17.30 -12.68 -13.20
C ASP A 95 18.82 -12.75 -13.37
N THR A 96 19.57 -12.41 -12.31
CA THR A 96 21.05 -12.47 -12.35
C THR A 96 21.56 -13.92 -12.43
N VAL A 97 20.89 -14.89 -11.82
CA VAL A 97 21.24 -16.33 -11.89
C VAL A 97 20.81 -16.96 -13.22
N GLY A 98 19.74 -16.46 -13.85
CA GLY A 98 19.30 -16.89 -15.19
C GLY A 98 20.22 -16.42 -16.33
N ARG A 99 21.14 -15.49 -16.07
CA ARG A 99 22.05 -14.85 -17.05
C ARG A 99 23.50 -15.31 -16.95
N VAL A 100 23.80 -16.39 -16.24
CA VAL A 100 25.14 -16.98 -16.25
C VAL A 100 25.44 -17.48 -17.69
N PRO A 101 26.59 -17.11 -18.29
CA PRO A 101 26.88 -17.23 -19.72
C PRO A 101 26.91 -18.65 -20.27
#